data_AF-A0A349Y2Q7-F1
#
_entry.id   AF-A0A349Y2Q7-F1
#
_cell.length_a   1.000
_cell.length_b   1.000
_cell.length_c   1.000
_cell.angle_alpha   90.00
_cell.angle_beta   90.00
_cell.angle_gamma   90.00
#
_symmetry.space_group_name_H-M   'P 1'
#
loop_
_entity.id
_entity.type
_entity.pdbx_description
1 polymer ?
#
loop_
_entity_poly.entity_id
_entity_poly.type
_entity_poly.pdbx_seq_one_letter_code
_entity_poly.pdbx_strand_id
1 'polypeptide(L)' 'MSNDASRGASPDKFDAHYRQQLSSLIDGELSADEARFMLRRLEHDEALSSCNERWQMLGDVLRGQGCAPAPVDFAE' A
#
# COMPACT_ATOMS: atom_id res chain seq x y z
N MET A 1 -29.06 -9.04 1.26
CA MET A 1 -28.42 -9.82 2.34
C MET A 1 -26.93 -9.62 2.20
N SER A 2 -26.41 -8.61 2.90
CA SER A 2 -24.99 -8.24 2.90
C SER A 2 -24.17 -9.33 3.59
N ASN A 3 -23.20 -9.91 2.89
CA ASN A 3 -22.30 -10.89 3.48
C ASN A 3 -21.11 -10.16 4.13
N ASP A 4 -21.27 -9.75 5.39
CA ASP A 4 -20.22 -9.23 6.29
C ASP A 4 -19.30 -10.37 6.77
N ALA A 5 -18.78 -11.19 5.84
CA ALA A 5 -18.00 -12.38 6.17
C ALA A 5 -16.48 -12.15 6.24
N SER A 6 -15.99 -10.95 5.88
CA SER A 6 -14.55 -10.66 5.84
C SER A 6 -14.04 -9.94 7.09
N ARG A 7 -14.92 -9.61 8.04
CA ARG A 7 -14.64 -8.73 9.17
C ARG A 7 -14.09 -9.53 10.35
N GLY A 8 -12.94 -10.18 10.19
CA GLY A 8 -12.25 -10.78 11.34
C GLY A 8 -11.35 -12.00 11.08
N ALA A 9 -10.89 -12.26 9.86
CA ALA A 9 -9.74 -13.15 9.72
C ALA A 9 -8.52 -12.44 10.30
N SER A 10 -7.98 -12.94 11.43
CA SER A 10 -6.70 -12.47 11.95
C SER A 10 -5.69 -12.52 10.80
N PRO A 11 -4.97 -11.44 10.49
CA PRO A 11 -4.02 -11.45 9.40
C PRO A 11 -3.05 -12.62 9.62
N ASP A 12 -2.77 -13.37 8.57
CA ASP A 12 -1.73 -14.39 8.62
C ASP A 12 -0.46 -13.73 9.19
N LYS A 13 0.24 -14.42 10.08
CA LYS A 13 1.49 -13.91 10.67
C LYS A 13 2.49 -13.53 9.58
N PHE A 14 2.48 -14.28 8.47
CA PHE A 14 3.28 -13.96 7.29
C PHE A 14 2.82 -12.67 6.61
N ASP A 15 1.52 -12.47 6.41
CA ASP A 15 0.97 -11.23 5.84
C ASP A 15 1.33 -10.00 6.69
N ALA A 16 1.16 -10.10 8.01
CA ALA A 16 1.52 -9.04 8.93
C ALA A 16 3.02 -8.71 8.87
N HIS A 17 3.86 -9.73 8.82
CA HIS A 17 5.31 -9.58 8.70
C HIS A 17 5.71 -8.92 7.37
N TYR A 18 5.14 -9.32 6.24
CA TYR A 18 5.45 -8.70 4.94
C TYR A 18 4.96 -7.26 4.86
N ARG A 19 3.82 -6.93 5.47
CA ARG A 19 3.36 -5.54 5.60
C ARG A 19 4.29 -4.69 6.46
N GLN A 20 4.83 -5.26 7.54
CA GLN A 20 5.84 -4.58 8.35
C GLN A 20 7.12 -4.32 7.56
N GLN A 21 7.62 -5.32 6.82
CA GLN A 21 8.79 -5.14 5.93
C GLN A 21 8.54 -4.11 4.83
N LEU A 22 7.33 -4.08 4.27
CA LEU A 22 6.93 -3.07 3.29
C LEU A 22 6.97 -1.66 3.89
N SER A 23 6.48 -1.47 5.12
CA SER A 23 6.59 -0.18 5.82
C SER A 23 8.05 0.22 5.99
N SER A 24 8.89 -0.67 6.52
CA SER A 24 10.31 -0.41 6.68
C SER A 24 11.03 -0.10 5.36
N LEU A 25 10.61 -0.70 4.24
CA LEU A 25 11.11 -0.38 2.92
C LEU A 25 10.77 1.07 2.54
N ILE A 26 9.51 1.49 2.75
CA ILE A 26 9.02 2.84 2.42
C ILE A 26 9.73 3.89 3.28
N ASP A 27 9.95 3.59 4.56
CA ASP A 27 10.64 4.48 5.50
C ASP A 27 12.17 4.52 5.26
N GLY A 28 12.72 3.62 4.44
CA GLY A 28 14.15 3.53 4.15
C GLY A 28 14.96 2.82 5.25
N GLU A 29 14.29 2.10 6.14
CA GLU A 29 14.86 1.46 7.33
C GLU A 29 15.32 0.00 7.07
N LEU A 30 15.10 -0.54 5.87
CA LEU A 30 15.62 -1.86 5.49
C LEU A 30 17.10 -1.81 5.13
N SER A 31 17.83 -2.88 5.45
CA SER A 31 19.17 -3.08 4.89
C SER A 31 19.12 -3.23 3.37
N ALA A 32 20.24 -2.97 2.69
CA ALA A 32 20.29 -3.02 1.22
C ALA A 32 19.90 -4.39 0.65
N ASP A 33 20.24 -5.48 1.33
CA ASP A 33 19.88 -6.83 0.87
C ASP A 33 18.41 -7.12 1.09
N GLU A 34 17.86 -6.76 2.26
CA GLU A 34 16.43 -6.91 2.54
C GLU A 34 15.58 -6.08 1.58
N ALA A 35 16.00 -4.86 1.27
CA ALA A 35 15.31 -4.02 0.28
C ALA A 35 15.26 -4.69 -1.10
N ARG A 36 16.37 -5.28 -1.57
CA ARG A 36 16.41 -6.02 -2.85
C ARG A 36 15.47 -7.22 -2.85
N PHE A 37 15.44 -7.99 -1.76
CA PHE A 37 14.52 -9.12 -1.64
C PHE A 37 13.06 -8.66 -1.63
N MET A 38 12.77 -7.59 -0.90
CA MET A 38 11.42 -7.06 -0.80
C MET A 38 10.92 -6.49 -2.14
N LEU A 39 11.78 -5.79 -2.89
CA LEU A 39 11.47 -5.32 -4.24
C LEU A 39 11.16 -6.49 -5.19
N ARG A 40 12.01 -7.53 -5.20
CA ARG A 40 11.71 -8.75 -5.98
C ARG A 40 10.41 -9.42 -5.55
N ARG A 41 10.07 -9.38 -4.26
CA ARG A 41 8.81 -9.93 -3.77
C ARG A 41 7.61 -9.14 -4.30
N LEU A 42 7.67 -7.80 -4.28
CA LEU A 42 6.62 -6.94 -4.80
C LEU A 42 6.33 -7.20 -6.29
N GLU A 43 7.34 -7.59 -7.07
CA GLU A 43 7.16 -7.96 -8.49
C GLU A 43 6.32 -9.24 -8.68
N HIS A 44 6.27 -10.13 -7.69
CA HIS A 44 5.64 -11.47 -7.82
C HIS A 44 4.41 -11.66 -6.93
N ASP A 45 4.27 -10.88 -5.86
CA ASP A 45 3.19 -10.98 -4.87
C ASP A 45 2.14 -9.89 -5.17
N GLU A 46 1.15 -10.23 -6.00
CA GLU A 46 0.13 -9.28 -6.47
C GLU A 46 -0.67 -8.67 -5.30
N ALA A 47 -1.01 -9.47 -4.28
CA ALA A 47 -1.75 -8.99 -3.12
C ALA A 47 -0.97 -7.93 -2.34
N LEU A 48 0.34 -8.14 -2.18
CA LEU A 48 1.25 -7.20 -1.53
C LEU A 48 1.51 -5.96 -2.38
N SER A 49 1.65 -6.11 -3.70
CA SER A 49 1.77 -5.01 -4.65
C SER A 49 0.54 -4.10 -4.63
N SER A 50 -0.67 -4.65 -4.74
CA SER A 50 -1.91 -3.87 -4.64
C SER A 50 -2.08 -3.22 -3.26
N CYS A 51 -1.53 -3.82 -2.20
CA CYS A 51 -1.49 -3.19 -0.89
C CYS A 51 -0.58 -1.96 -0.89
N ASN A 52 0.62 -2.07 -1.46
CA ASN A 52 1.55 -0.95 -1.62
C ASN A 52 0.93 0.18 -2.45
N GLU A 53 0.32 -0.13 -3.60
CA GLU A 53 -0.33 0.87 -4.47
C GLU A 53 -1.37 1.71 -3.70
N ARG A 54 -2.24 1.06 -2.92
CA ARG A 54 -3.22 1.75 -2.09
C ARG A 54 -2.57 2.63 -1.03
N TRP A 55 -1.48 2.19 -0.43
CA TRP A 55 -0.74 2.98 0.57
C TRP A 55 -0.08 4.20 -0.06
N GLN A 56 0.55 4.05 -1.23
CA GLN A 56 1.14 5.19 -1.95
C GLN A 56 0.07 6.21 -2.33
N MET A 57 -1.07 5.76 -2.89
CA MET A 57 -2.19 6.63 -3.23
C MET A 57 -2.74 7.39 -2.00
N LEU A 58 -2.98 6.70 -0.88
CA LEU A 58 -3.45 7.35 0.35
C LEU A 58 -2.39 8.31 0.90
N GLY A 59 -1.11 7.94 0.85
CA GLY A 59 0.00 8.79 1.26
C GLY A 59 0.10 10.07 0.43
N ASP A 60 -0.09 9.98 -0.89
CA ASP A 60 -0.13 11.14 -1.78
C ASP A 60 -1.30 12.07 -1.45
N VAL A 61 -2.49 11.52 -1.17
CA VAL A 61 -3.64 12.32 -0.72
C VAL A 61 -3.34 13.02 0.60
N LEU A 62 -2.81 12.31 1.59
CA LEU A 62 -2.48 12.87 2.91
C LEU A 62 -1.39 13.95 2.85
N ARG A 63 -0.46 13.85 1.89
CA ARG A 63 0.58 14.86 1.62
C ARG A 63 0.10 15.99 0.71
N GLY A 64 -1.18 16.02 0.32
CA GLY A 64 -1.74 17.02 -0.60
C GLY A 64 -1.21 16.93 -2.04
N GLN A 65 -0.59 15.80 -2.40
CA GLN A 65 -0.09 15.51 -3.74
C GLN A 65 -1.15 14.85 -4.64
N GLY A 66 -2.24 14.36 -4.05
CA GLY A 66 -3.43 13.93 -4.79
C GLY A 66 -4.22 15.14 -5.30
N CYS A 67 -3.94 15.59 -6.52
CA CYS A 67 -4.75 16.62 -7.18
C CYS A 67 -5.93 15.98 -7.92
N ALA A 68 -7.15 16.22 -7.44
CA ALA A 68 -8.34 15.94 -8.25
C ALA A 68 -8.42 16.99 -9.38
N PRO A 69 -8.75 16.60 -10.62
CA PRO A 69 -8.98 17.58 -11.67
C PRO A 69 -10.07 18.57 -11.22
N ALA A 70 -9.89 19.85 -11.54
CA ALA A 70 -10.89 20.86 -11.27
C ALA A 70 -12.22 20.46 -11.95
N PRO A 71 -13.38 20.69 -11.29
CA PRO A 71 -14.68 20.53 -11.92
C PRO A 71 -14.76 21.27 -13.26
N VAL A 72 -15.58 20.76 -14.19
CA VAL A 72 -15.69 21.29 -15.57
C VAL A 72 -16.09 22.77 -15.62
N ASP A 73 -16.73 23.25 -14.56
CA ASP A 73 -17.29 24.59 -14.34
C ASP A 73 -16.43 25.48 -13.42
N PHE A 74 -15.21 25.07 -13.07
CA PHE A 74 -14.37 25.83 -12.12
C PHE A 74 -13.98 27.25 -12.58
N ALA A 75 -13.98 27.51 -13.89
CA ALA A 75 -13.51 28.76 -14.49
C ALA A 75 -14.63 29.64 -15.07
N GLU A 76 -15.89 29.29 -14.86
CA GLU A 76 -17.06 30.13 -15.24
C GLU A 76 -17.39 31.22 -14.20
#